data_AF-A0A0K2TRV9-F1
#
_entry.id   AF-A0A0K2TRV9-F1
#
_cell.length_a   1.000
_cell.length_b   1.000
_cell.length_c   1.000
_cell.angle_alpha   90.00
_cell.angle_beta   90.00
_cell.angle_gamma   90.00
#
_symmetry.space_group_name_H-M   'P 1'
#
loop_
_entity.id
_entity.type
_entity.pdbx_description
1 polymer ?
#
loop_
_entity_poly.entity_id
_entity_poly.type
_entity_poly.pdbx_seq_one_letter_code
_entity_poly.pdbx_strand_id
1 'polypeptide(L)' 'MNLLQLKTQTMEDSNKYCGIVMDEMSIKSTLEYDAGDQLVRGYDTVKPSSDELATHVLVFALVGVKTRC' A
#
# COMPACT_ATOMS: atom_id res chain seq x y z
N MET A 1 -10.04 -4.20 -14.56
CA MET A 1 -10.54 -4.70 -13.26
C MET A 1 -11.08 -6.14 -13.28
N ASN A 2 -11.22 -6.80 -14.44
CA ASN A 2 -11.92 -8.10 -14.53
C ASN A 2 -11.06 -9.33 -14.22
N LEU A 3 -9.74 -9.25 -14.35
CA LEU A 3 -8.85 -10.42 -14.21
C LEU A 3 -8.79 -10.93 -12.76
N LEU A 4 -8.71 -10.03 -11.79
CA LEU A 4 -8.66 -10.38 -10.37
C LEU A 4 -9.97 -11.01 -9.91
N GLN A 5 -11.10 -10.48 -10.37
CA GLN A 5 -12.43 -11.01 -10.08
C GLN A 5 -12.63 -12.40 -10.69
N LEU A 6 -12.17 -12.62 -11.93
CA LEU A 6 -12.22 -13.94 -12.57
C LEU A 6 -11.37 -14.95 -11.79
N LYS A 7 -10.16 -14.55 -11.38
CA LYS A 7 -9.25 -15.41 -10.61
C LYS A 7 -9.85 -15.79 -9.25
N THR A 8 -10.45 -14.84 -8.53
CA THR A 8 -11.10 -15.14 -7.24
C THR A 8 -12.34 -16.02 -7.43
N GLN A 9 -13.10 -15.86 -8.52
CA GLN A 9 -14.23 -16.74 -8.83
C GLN A 9 -13.81 -18.19 -9.09
N THR A 10 -12.65 -18.40 -9.73
CA THR A 10 -12.11 -19.75 -10.02
C THR A 10 -11.33 -20.38 -8.86
N MET A 11 -11.05 -19.63 -7.78
CA MET A 11 -10.32 -20.14 -6.63
C MET A 11 -11.24 -20.92 -5.69
N GLU A 12 -10.71 -22.02 -5.15
CA GLU A 12 -11.33 -22.70 -4.01
C GLU A 12 -11.50 -21.73 -2.83
N ASP A 13 -12.61 -21.85 -2.09
CA ASP A 13 -12.90 -20.95 -0.97
C ASP A 13 -11.79 -20.94 0.10
N SER A 14 -11.16 -22.08 0.32
CA SER A 14 -10.04 -22.21 1.24
C SER A 14 -8.79 -21.42 0.84
N ASN A 15 -8.64 -21.04 -0.44
CA ASN A 15 -7.55 -20.19 -0.93
C ASN A 15 -7.90 -18.69 -0.92
N LYS A 16 -9.17 -18.33 -0.63
CA LYS A 16 -9.60 -16.93 -0.56
C LYS A 16 -9.27 -16.27 0.78
N TYR A 17 -9.03 -17.08 1.81
CA TYR A 17 -8.62 -16.57 3.12
C TYR A 17 -7.21 -15.96 3.03
N CYS A 18 -7.13 -14.67 3.33
CA CYS A 18 -5.89 -13.90 3.38
C CYS A 18 -5.85 -13.06 4.66
N GLY A 19 -4.64 -12.77 5.12
CA GLY A 19 -4.36 -11.77 6.15
C GLY A 19 -3.81 -10.50 5.53
N ILE A 20 -4.00 -9.38 6.22
CA ILE A 20 -3.30 -8.13 5.92
C ILE A 20 -2.17 -8.02 6.93
N VAL A 21 -0.94 -7.87 6.42
CA VAL A 21 0.23 -7.51 7.23
C VAL A 21 0.51 -6.05 6.94
N MET A 22 0.65 -5.25 7.99
CA MET A 22 1.03 -3.85 7.90
C MET A 22 2.32 -3.64 8.68
N ASP A 23 3.17 -2.78 8.16
CA ASP A 23 4.40 -2.36 8.83
C ASP A 23 4.76 -0.93 8.44
N GLU A 24 5.67 -0.35 9.18
CA GLU A 24 6.20 0.98 8.94
C GLU A 24 7.64 0.89 8.43
N MET A 25 7.97 1.65 7.39
CA MET A 25 9.32 1.71 6.86
C MET A 25 9.81 3.15 6.87
N SER A 26 10.97 3.40 7.50
CA SER A 26 11.60 4.72 7.47
C SER A 26 12.03 5.09 6.06
N ILE A 27 11.80 6.34 5.68
CA ILE A 27 12.19 6.92 4.40
C ILE A 27 13.05 8.16 4.60
N LYS A 28 13.78 8.55 3.57
CA LYS A 28 14.45 9.85 3.56
C LYS A 28 13.40 10.94 3.40
N SER A 29 13.29 11.82 4.39
CA SER A 29 12.43 13.00 4.29
C SER A 29 12.94 13.97 3.24
N THR A 30 12.18 14.12 2.16
CA THR A 30 12.48 15.04 1.06
C THR A 30 11.20 15.44 0.36
N LEU A 31 11.22 16.57 -0.33
CA LEU A 31 10.19 16.96 -1.28
C LEU A 31 10.60 16.54 -2.68
N GLU A 32 9.66 15.96 -3.42
CA GLU A 32 9.86 15.59 -4.81
C GLU A 32 8.70 16.13 -5.66
N TYR A 33 9.04 16.68 -6.82
CA TYR A 33 8.04 17.12 -7.79
C TYR A 33 7.73 15.97 -8.76
N ASP A 34 6.50 15.48 -8.73
CA ASP A 34 5.99 14.52 -9.69
C ASP A 34 5.45 15.25 -10.91
N ALA A 35 6.21 15.19 -12.01
CA ALA A 35 5.85 15.84 -13.26
C ALA A 35 4.63 15.20 -13.96
N GLY A 36 4.32 13.94 -13.66
CA GLY A 36 3.17 13.24 -14.25
C GLY A 36 1.85 13.79 -13.74
N ASP A 37 1.76 13.95 -12.41
CA ASP A 37 0.56 14.47 -11.75
C ASP A 37 0.61 15.99 -11.51
N GLN A 38 1.73 16.64 -11.80
CA GLN A 38 2.00 18.06 -11.50
C GLN A 38 1.84 18.39 -10.00
N LEU A 39 2.32 17.50 -9.12
CA LEU A 39 2.15 17.60 -7.68
C LEU A 39 3.49 17.51 -6.95
N VAL A 40 3.61 18.24 -5.84
CA VAL A 40 4.71 18.08 -4.88
C VAL A 40 4.32 17.02 -3.87
N ARG A 41 5.16 16.00 -3.73
CA ARG A 41 5.01 14.90 -2.76
C ARG A 41 6.08 15.00 -1.67
N GLY A 42 5.82 14.38 -0.52
CA GLY A 42 6.77 14.30 0.58
C GLY A 42 6.24 14.80 1.93
N TYR A 43 5.03 15.36 1.97
CA TYR A 43 4.36 15.74 3.21
C TYR A 43 3.66 14.56 3.90
N ASP A 44 3.49 14.66 5.22
CA ASP A 44 2.70 13.71 6.01
C ASP A 44 1.24 13.70 5.52
N THR A 45 0.73 12.49 5.26
CA THR A 45 -0.63 12.25 4.77
C THR A 45 -1.61 11.85 5.88
N VAL A 46 -1.10 11.47 7.06
CA VAL A 46 -1.90 11.12 8.25
C VAL A 46 -2.37 12.38 8.97
N LYS A 47 -1.53 13.43 9.00
CA LYS A 47 -1.87 14.76 9.54
C LYS A 47 -1.63 15.84 8.49
N PRO A 48 -2.53 16.01 7.52
CA PRO A 48 -2.34 16.91 6.38
C PRO A 48 -2.26 18.40 6.73
N SER A 49 -2.41 18.78 8.01
CA SER A 49 -2.35 20.16 8.49
C SER A 49 -1.00 20.59 9.05
N SER A 50 0.00 19.71 9.14
CA SER A 50 1.28 20.04 9.81
C SER A 50 2.38 20.54 8.87
N ASP A 51 2.23 20.49 7.54
CA ASP A 51 3.30 20.74 6.55
C ASP A 51 4.62 19.99 6.87
N GLU A 52 4.54 18.96 7.72
CA GLU A 52 5.69 18.16 8.13
C GLU A 52 6.04 17.17 7.03
N LEU A 53 7.35 16.94 6.86
CA LEU A 53 7.83 15.95 5.90
C LEU A 53 7.58 14.54 6.44
N ALA A 54 7.13 13.66 5.56
CA ALA A 54 7.01 12.25 5.86
C ALA A 54 8.39 11.67 6.22
N THR A 55 8.45 10.98 7.35
CA THR A 55 9.65 10.26 7.82
C THR A 55 9.53 8.75 7.63
N HIS A 56 8.30 8.27 7.49
CA HIS A 56 7.97 6.87 7.35
C HIS A 56 6.83 6.67 6.36
N VAL A 57 6.76 5.47 5.81
CA VAL A 57 5.66 5.02 4.96
C VAL A 57 4.98 3.82 5.60
N LEU A 58 3.65 3.82 5.57
CA LEU A 58 2.86 2.66 5.94
C LEU A 58 2.81 1.71 4.74
N VAL A 59 3.39 0.52 4.91
CA VAL A 59 3.39 -0.54 3.89
C VAL A 59 2.40 -1.61 4.31
N PHE A 60 1.64 -2.14 3.36
CA PHE A 60 0.78 -3.30 3.60
C PHE A 60 0.94 -4.37 2.53
N ALA A 61 0.79 -5.61 2.94
CA ALA A 61 0.83 -6.78 2.07
C ALA A 61 -0.36 -7.71 2.37
N LEU A 62 -0.93 -8.29 1.32
CA LEU A 62 -1.91 -9.37 1.43
C LEU A 62 -1.19 -10.72 1.41
N VAL A 63 -1.40 -11.52 2.45
CA VAL A 63 -0.74 -12.83 2.61
C VAL A 63 -1.80 -13.93 2.61
N GLY A 64 -1.63 -14.94 1.75
CA GLY A 64 -2.51 -16.10 1.72
C GLY A 64 -2.39 -16.95 2.99
N VAL A 65 -3.52 -17.35 3.58
CA VAL A 65 -3.52 -18.17 4.80
C VAL A 65 -3.19 -19.63 4.49
N LYS A 66 -3.79 -20.19 3.43
CA LYS A 66 -3.60 -21.59 3.03
C LYS A 66 -2.41 -21.77 2.09
N THR A 67 -2.32 -20.91 1.09
CA THR A 67 -1.20 -20.85 0.16
C THR A 67 -0.18 -19.87 0.73
N ARG A 68 0.75 -20.39 1.53
CA ARG A 68 1.97 -19.63 1.86
C ARG A 68 2.67 -19.28 0.55
N CYS A 69 2.94 -17.99 0.36
CA CYS A 69 3.91 -17.53 -0.62
C CYS A 69 5.30 -18.05 -0.28
#